data_AF-A0A7C1UEF4-F1
#
_entry.id   AF-A0A7C1UEF4-F1
#
_cell.length_a   1.000
_cell.length_b   1.000
_cell.length_c   1.000
_cell.angle_alpha   90.00
_cell.angle_beta   90.00
_cell.angle_gamma   90.00
#
_symmetry.space_group_name_H-M   'P 1'
#
loop_
_entity.id
_entity.type
_entity.pdbx_description
1 polymer ?
#
loop_
_entity_poly.entity_id
_entity_poly.type
_entity_poly.pdbx_seq_one_letter_code
_entity_poly.pdbx_strand_id
1 'polypeptide(L)'
;MNINDFPNAPQNWSIEATEEKAENLGITLKNDHWSVVQALQEYFSKNDSINRRELTDALEEKFHNNGGLKKLYQLLPGGPVAQGCVIAGIQPPAGSIDPSFGSVV
;
A
#
# COMPACT_ATOMS: atom_id res chain seq x y z
N MET A 1 -6.14 1.05 -15.19
CA MET A 1 -4.92 1.82 -14.85
C MET A 1 -3.81 1.45 -15.83
N ASN A 2 -2.80 2.31 -16.01
CA ASN A 2 -1.57 2.00 -16.76
C ASN A 2 -0.36 2.13 -15.83
N ILE A 3 0.74 1.41 -16.09
CA ILE A 3 1.98 1.49 -15.31
C ILE A 3 2.55 2.92 -15.25
N ASN A 4 2.31 3.73 -16.28
CA ASN A 4 2.69 5.15 -16.35
C ASN A 4 2.02 6.03 -15.29
N ASP A 5 0.92 5.58 -14.69
CA ASP A 5 0.24 6.26 -13.57
C ASP A 5 1.04 6.12 -12.25
N PHE A 6 2.02 5.21 -12.22
CA PHE A 6 2.85 4.91 -11.06
C PHE A 6 4.34 5.11 -11.39
N PRO A 7 4.80 6.36 -11.60
CA PRO A 7 6.19 6.66 -11.95
C PRO A 7 7.18 6.30 -10.83
N ASN A 8 6.69 6.20 -9.60
CA ASN A 8 7.47 5.88 -8.40
C ASN A 8 7.35 4.41 -7.98
N ALA A 9 6.73 3.56 -8.82
CA ALA A 9 6.61 2.14 -8.53
C ALA A 9 8.00 1.46 -8.50
N PRO A 10 8.22 0.48 -7.60
CA PRO A 10 9.45 -0.28 -7.59
C PRO A 10 9.59 -1.16 -8.85
N GLN A 11 10.82 -1.51 -9.23
CA GLN A 11 11.11 -2.26 -10.47
C GLN A 11 10.37 -3.60 -10.61
N ASN A 12 10.05 -4.27 -9.50
CA ASN A 12 9.33 -5.55 -9.50
C ASN A 12 7.82 -5.38 -9.26
N TRP A 13 7.29 -4.17 -9.39
CA TRP A 13 5.87 -3.90 -9.21
C TRP A 13 5.12 -3.96 -10.53
N SER A 14 3.91 -4.51 -10.50
CA SER A 14 3.02 -4.56 -11.65
C SER A 14 1.59 -4.53 -11.15
N ILE A 15 0.71 -3.91 -11.94
CA ILE A 15 -0.72 -3.77 -11.62
C ILE A 15 -1.34 -5.15 -11.39
N GLU A 16 -1.04 -6.12 -12.26
CA GLU A 16 -1.53 -7.50 -12.17
C GLU A 16 -1.11 -8.19 -10.87
N ALA A 17 0.18 -8.11 -10.52
CA ALA A 17 0.70 -8.66 -9.27
C ALA A 17 0.08 -8.00 -8.04
N THR A 18 -0.28 -6.72 -8.14
CA THR A 18 -0.96 -5.96 -7.10
C THR A 18 -2.42 -6.36 -6.94
N GLU A 19 -3.13 -6.56 -8.05
CA GLU A 19 -4.49 -7.08 -8.06
C GLU A 19 -4.54 -8.48 -7.43
N GLU A 20 -3.64 -9.37 -7.85
CA GLU A 20 -3.54 -10.73 -7.30
C GLU A 20 -3.28 -10.73 -5.78
N LYS A 21 -2.36 -9.87 -5.32
CA LYS A 21 -2.10 -9.70 -3.87
C LYS A 21 -3.30 -9.17 -3.12
N ALA A 22 -4.00 -8.18 -3.68
CA ALA A 22 -5.18 -7.62 -3.04
C ALA A 22 -6.31 -8.65 -2.97
N GLU A 23 -6.51 -9.45 -4.01
CA GLU A 23 -7.46 -10.56 -4.00
C GLU A 23 -7.12 -11.61 -2.93
N ASN A 24 -5.84 -11.98 -2.79
CA ASN A 24 -5.37 -12.86 -1.71
C ASN A 24 -5.62 -12.28 -0.31
N LEU A 25 -5.61 -10.94 -0.18
CA LEU A 25 -5.95 -10.23 1.06
C LEU A 25 -7.46 -10.05 1.26
N GLY A 26 -8.30 -10.46 0.30
CA GLY A 26 -9.74 -10.24 0.32
C GLY A 26 -10.14 -8.77 0.09
N ILE A 27 -9.28 -8.00 -0.57
CA ILE A 27 -9.44 -6.56 -0.82
C ILE A 27 -9.77 -6.33 -2.29
N THR A 28 -10.89 -5.67 -2.54
CA THR A 28 -11.21 -5.19 -3.88
C THR A 28 -10.54 -3.85 -4.13
N LEU A 29 -9.53 -3.81 -5.00
CA LEU A 29 -8.86 -2.56 -5.39
C LEU A 29 -9.81 -1.64 -6.13
N LYS A 30 -10.16 -0.52 -5.49
CA LYS A 30 -10.93 0.58 -6.11
C LYS A 30 -10.02 1.79 -6.30
N ASN A 31 -10.54 2.83 -6.94
CA ASN A 31 -9.82 4.11 -7.11
C ASN A 31 -9.23 4.65 -5.80
N ASP A 32 -9.98 4.56 -4.70
CA ASP A 32 -9.50 4.95 -3.36
C ASP A 32 -8.25 4.15 -2.94
N HIS A 33 -8.20 2.83 -3.20
CA HIS A 33 -7.05 1.99 -2.89
C HIS A 33 -5.83 2.33 -3.74
N TRP A 34 -6.03 2.56 -5.04
CA TRP A 34 -4.95 2.96 -5.94
C TRP A 34 -4.33 4.30 -5.54
N SER A 35 -5.13 5.24 -5.03
CA SER A 35 -4.62 6.49 -4.44
C SER A 35 -3.71 6.23 -3.23
N VAL A 36 -4.03 5.24 -2.39
CA VAL A 36 -3.16 4.85 -1.26
C VAL A 36 -1.85 4.27 -1.77
N VAL A 37 -1.90 3.40 -2.78
CA VAL A 37 -0.72 2.80 -3.41
C VAL A 37 0.21 3.85 -4.00
N GLN A 38 -0.33 4.82 -4.76
CA GLN A 38 0.43 5.94 -5.29
C GLN A 38 1.08 6.77 -4.17
N ALA A 39 0.31 7.09 -3.11
CA ALA A 39 0.82 7.86 -1.99
C ALA A 39 1.99 7.14 -1.29
N LEU A 40 1.89 5.82 -1.12
CA LEU A 40 2.95 5.00 -0.56
C LEU A 40 4.19 4.99 -1.47
N GLN A 41 4.03 4.73 -2.76
CA GLN A 41 5.16 4.71 -3.69
C GLN A 41 5.87 6.07 -3.78
N GLU A 42 5.11 7.16 -3.83
CA GLU A 42 5.67 8.51 -3.79
C GLU A 42 6.41 8.79 -2.48
N TYR A 43 5.85 8.37 -1.34
CA TYR A 43 6.48 8.56 -0.04
C TYR A 43 7.82 7.82 0.06
N PHE A 44 7.88 6.56 -0.36
CA PHE A 44 9.11 5.75 -0.33
C PHE A 44 10.13 6.19 -1.39
N SER A 45 9.70 6.72 -2.53
CA SER A 45 10.59 7.32 -3.53
C SER A 45 11.27 8.59 -3.00
N LYS A 46 10.57 9.36 -2.14
CA LYS A 46 11.10 10.59 -1.54
C LYS A 46 11.87 10.37 -0.23
N ASN A 47 11.61 9.28 0.49
CA ASN A 47 12.15 9.01 1.83
C ASN A 47 12.91 7.69 1.86
N ASP A 48 14.24 7.75 2.04
CA ASP A 48 15.09 6.57 2.25
C ASP A 48 14.83 5.86 3.59
N SER A 49 14.34 6.59 4.60
CA SER A 49 14.09 6.06 5.95
C SER A 49 12.61 6.01 6.27
N ILE A 50 12.10 4.81 6.51
CA ILE A 50 10.67 4.56 6.69
C ILE A 50 10.33 4.53 8.16
N ASN A 51 9.63 5.56 8.61
CA ASN A 51 9.08 5.60 9.96
C ASN A 51 7.58 5.33 9.90
N ARG A 52 7.15 4.21 10.51
CA ARG A 52 5.73 3.79 10.45
C ARG A 52 4.75 4.84 10.95
N ARG A 53 5.16 5.62 11.97
CA ARG A 53 4.33 6.73 12.47
C ARG A 53 4.19 7.81 11.42
N GLU A 54 5.30 8.35 10.92
CA GLU A 54 5.32 9.38 9.87
C GLU A 54 4.54 8.95 8.63
N LEU A 55 4.66 7.69 8.21
CA LEU A 55 3.91 7.15 7.08
C LEU A 55 2.40 7.13 7.35
N THR A 56 2.00 6.74 8.56
CA THR A 56 0.60 6.69 8.96
C THR A 56 0.02 8.11 9.04
N ASP A 57 0.75 9.04 9.65
CA ASP A 57 0.39 10.46 9.72
C ASP A 57 0.29 11.08 8.32
N ALA A 58 1.26 10.84 7.44
CA ALA A 58 1.25 11.36 6.07
C ALA A 58 0.06 10.81 5.26
N LEU A 59 -0.27 9.54 5.43
CA LEU A 59 -1.46 8.94 4.82
C LEU A 59 -2.74 9.53 5.42
N GLU A 60 -2.83 9.66 6.74
CA GLU A 60 -3.98 10.26 7.40
C GLU A 60 -4.20 11.70 6.91
N GLU A 61 -3.14 12.49 6.81
CA GLU A 61 -3.19 13.87 6.31
C GLU A 61 -3.64 13.93 4.84
N LYS A 62 -3.06 13.07 3.97
CA LYS A 62 -3.45 12.93 2.56
C LYS A 62 -4.93 12.59 2.41
N PHE A 63 -5.45 11.72 3.28
CA PHE A 63 -6.81 11.24 3.22
C PHE A 63 -7.76 12.00 4.15
N HIS A 64 -7.31 13.05 4.86
CA HIS A 64 -8.16 13.73 5.86
C HIS A 64 -9.48 14.19 5.25
N ASN A 65 -9.44 14.66 4.00
CA ASN A 65 -10.60 15.20 3.30
C ASN A 65 -11.59 14.09 2.89
N ASN A 66 -11.09 12.86 2.75
CA ASN A 66 -11.87 11.67 2.41
C ASN A 66 -12.27 10.84 3.65
N GLY A 67 -12.04 11.35 4.87
CA GLY A 67 -12.36 10.65 6.13
C GLY A 67 -11.15 10.16 6.93
N GLY A 68 -9.93 10.55 6.53
CA GLY A 68 -8.68 10.34 7.24
C GLY A 68 -8.37 8.88 7.53
N LEU A 69 -7.83 8.64 8.71
CA LEU A 69 -7.46 7.30 9.19
C LEU A 69 -8.65 6.32 9.16
N LYS A 70 -9.86 6.78 9.48
CA LYS A 70 -11.05 5.92 9.48
C LYS A 70 -11.33 5.34 8.08
N LYS A 71 -11.25 6.18 7.05
CA LYS A 71 -11.42 5.74 5.65
C LYS A 71 -10.31 4.76 5.26
N LEU A 72 -9.08 5.02 5.65
CA LEU A 72 -7.94 4.13 5.40
C LEU A 72 -8.15 2.73 6.00
N TYR A 73 -8.63 2.64 7.24
CA TYR A 73 -8.98 1.36 7.86
C TYR A 73 -10.21 0.68 7.21
N GLN A 74 -11.13 1.44 6.63
CA GLN A 74 -12.23 0.85 5.85
C GLN A 74 -11.77 0.28 4.51
N LEU A 75 -10.76 0.89 3.88
CA LEU A 75 -10.17 0.41 2.64
C LEU A 75 -9.24 -0.79 2.90
N LEU A 76 -8.44 -0.71 3.97
CA LEU A 76 -7.39 -1.64 4.33
C LEU A 76 -7.60 -2.09 5.79
N PRO A 77 -8.50 -3.06 6.03
CA PRO A 77 -8.89 -3.48 7.39
C PRO A 77 -7.75 -4.16 8.16
N GLY A 78 -6.78 -4.77 7.46
CA GLY A 78 -5.56 -5.33 8.05
C GLY A 78 -4.48 -4.28 8.34
N GLY A 79 -4.78 -3.00 8.15
CA GLY A 79 -3.91 -1.88 8.45
C GLY A 79 -3.42 -1.19 7.17
N PRO A 80 -3.55 0.16 7.08
CA PRO A 80 -3.26 0.88 5.86
C PRO A 80 -1.78 0.86 5.47
N VAL A 81 -0.89 0.78 6.45
CA VAL A 81 0.55 0.64 6.20
C VAL A 81 0.91 -0.80 5.83
N ALA A 82 0.45 -1.79 6.60
CA ALA A 82 0.83 -3.18 6.37
C ALA A 82 0.30 -3.70 5.03
N GLN A 83 -1.02 -3.64 4.82
CA GLN A 83 -1.63 -4.07 3.56
C GLN A 83 -1.28 -3.12 2.42
N GLY A 84 -1.24 -1.81 2.67
CA GLY A 84 -0.87 -0.84 1.66
C GLY A 84 0.54 -1.07 1.10
N CYS A 85 1.55 -1.33 1.94
CA CYS A 85 2.90 -1.62 1.48
C CYS A 85 2.96 -2.90 0.64
N VAL A 86 2.25 -3.95 1.06
CA VAL A 86 2.18 -5.23 0.32
C VAL A 86 1.61 -5.02 -1.09
N ILE A 87 0.48 -4.29 -1.18
CA ILE A 87 -0.21 -3.96 -2.44
C ILE A 87 0.65 -3.01 -3.28
N ALA A 88 1.37 -2.07 -2.67
CA ALA A 88 2.28 -1.15 -3.33
C ALA A 88 3.59 -1.81 -3.82
N GLY A 89 3.82 -3.09 -3.50
CA GLY A 89 5.04 -3.83 -3.82
C GLY A 89 6.27 -3.34 -3.07
N ILE A 90 6.05 -2.68 -1.94
CA ILE A 90 7.10 -2.13 -1.10
C ILE A 90 7.34 -3.11 0.03
N GLN A 91 8.61 -3.42 0.32
CA GLN A 91 8.97 -4.25 1.46
C GLN A 91 8.56 -3.53 2.76
N PRO A 92 7.58 -4.05 3.52
CA PRO A 92 7.22 -3.43 4.78
C PRO A 92 8.39 -3.58 5.77
N PRO A 93 8.57 -2.63 6.71
CA PRO A 93 9.63 -2.71 7.69
C PRO A 93 9.53 -4.01 8.52
N ALA A 94 10.70 -4.61 8.79
CA ALA A 94 10.85 -5.88 9.50
C ALA A 94 9.95 -5.95 10.75
N GLY A 95 9.08 -6.97 10.81
CA GLY A 95 8.10 -7.15 11.88
C GLY A 95 6.62 -7.00 11.46
N SER A 96 6.34 -6.75 10.16
CA SER A 96 4.96 -6.63 9.63
C SER A 96 4.58 -7.72 8.62
N ILE A 97 5.52 -8.60 8.27
CA ILE A 97 5.34 -9.70 7.32
C ILE A 97 5.35 -11.01 8.08
N ASP A 98 4.17 -11.62 8.18
CA ASP A 98 4.08 -13.04 8.47
C ASP A 98 4.56 -13.79 7.20
N PRO A 99 5.62 -14.64 7.28
CA PRO A 99 6.20 -15.32 6.12
C PRO A 99 5.28 -16.38 5.48
N SER A 100 4.03 -16.51 5.92
CA SER A 100 3.11 -17.57 5.47
C SER A 100 2.42 -17.32 4.13
N PHE A 101 2.54 -16.13 3.52
CA PHE A 101 1.77 -15.76 2.31
C PHE A 101 2.43 -16.12 0.95
N GLY A 102 3.35 -17.07 0.94
CA GLY A 102 4.10 -17.44 -0.27
C GLY A 102 4.61 -18.88 -0.27
N SER A 103 3.73 -19.84 -0.02
CA SER A 103 3.95 -21.24 -0.44
C SER A 103 2.60 -21.88 -0.70
N VAL A 104 2.06 -21.63 -1.89
CA VAL A 104 1.13 -22.58 -2.51
C VAL A 104 1.98 -23.50 -3.38
N VAL A 105 2.01 -24.76 -2.97
CA VAL A 105 2.59 -25.91 -3.69
C VAL A 105 1.73 -26.30 -4.88
#